data_AF-A0A9D4XKZ3-F1
#
_entry.id   AF-A0A9D4XKZ3-F1
#
_cell.length_a   1.000
_cell.length_b   1.000
_cell.length_c   1.000
_cell.angle_alpha   90.00
_cell.angle_beta   90.00
_cell.angle_gamma   90.00
#
_symmetry.space_group_name_H-M   'P 1'
#
loop_
_entity.id
_entity.type
_entity.pdbx_description
1 polymer ?
#
loop_
_entity_poly.entity_id
_entity_poly.type
_entity_poly.pdbx_seq_one_letter_code
_entity_poly.pdbx_strand_id
1 'polypeptide(L)'
;IFSIPLLQSYPFIAMLSGITLYIFISIASILKNIIAVTITTSLFLIQNRAVEQDQRGAANGISMTAMSLFKAIGPAAGGTILTWSQKRTDASFLPGSHVVFFFLNVVEGIGILMMFKPFLGEKKKTLSDQLH
;
A
#
# COMPACT_ATOMS: atom_id res chain seq x y z
N ILE A 1 7.97 2.48 2.89
CA ILE A 1 9.00 2.62 3.94
C ILE A 1 8.46 3.44 5.12
N PHE A 2 8.01 4.68 4.95
CA PHE A 2 7.42 5.46 6.06
C PHE A 2 6.05 4.98 6.56
N SER A 3 5.34 4.14 5.81
CA SER A 3 4.04 3.58 6.23
C SER A 3 4.18 2.46 7.28
N ILE A 4 5.27 1.69 7.29
CA ILE A 4 5.55 0.64 8.30
C ILE A 4 5.60 1.21 9.74
N PRO A 5 6.44 2.22 10.07
CA PRO A 5 6.46 2.78 11.42
C PRO A 5 5.13 3.41 11.84
N LEU A 6 4.41 4.00 10.88
CA LEU A 6 3.10 4.61 11.11
C LEU A 6 2.06 3.54 11.49
N LEU A 7 1.99 2.43 10.73
CA LEU A 7 1.11 1.29 10.99
C LEU A 7 1.41 0.62 12.33
N GLN A 8 2.69 0.51 12.71
CA GLN A 8 3.08 0.01 14.02
C GLN A 8 2.74 0.94 15.18
N SER A 9 2.53 2.24 14.92
CA SER A 9 2.19 3.22 15.95
C SER A 9 0.68 3.25 16.27
N TYR A 10 -0.18 2.73 15.39
CA TYR A 10 -1.64 2.70 15.61
C TYR A 10 -2.09 1.95 16.88
N PRO A 11 -1.52 0.78 17.25
CA PRO A 11 -1.80 0.12 18.52
C PRO A 11 -1.48 0.98 19.76
N PHE A 12 -0.44 1.82 19.69
CA PHE A 12 -0.06 2.72 20.79
C PHE A 12 -0.93 3.98 20.83
N ILE A 13 -1.32 4.50 19.66
CA ILE A 13 -2.29 5.60 19.57
C ILE A 13 -3.63 5.18 20.19
N ALA A 14 -4.04 3.91 20.03
CA ALA A 14 -5.27 3.37 20.62
C ALA A 14 -5.28 3.33 22.16
N MET A 15 -4.13 3.54 22.83
CA MET A 15 -4.07 3.68 24.30
C MET A 15 -4.41 5.10 24.78
N LEU A 16 -4.51 6.08 23.88
CA LEU A 16 -4.94 7.44 24.20
C LEU A 16 -6.48 7.53 24.17
N SER A 17 -7.05 8.42 24.98
CA SER A 17 -8.51 8.64 25.05
C SER A 17 -8.88 10.10 24.76
N GLY A 18 -10.12 10.31 24.30
CA GLY A 18 -10.70 11.64 24.12
C GLY A 18 -10.11 12.45 22.95
N ILE A 19 -9.93 13.75 23.16
CA ILE A 19 -9.54 14.73 22.13
C ILE A 19 -8.14 14.42 21.55
N THR A 20 -7.21 13.94 22.39
CA THR A 20 -5.85 13.63 21.94
C THR A 20 -5.85 12.47 20.94
N LEU A 21 -6.63 11.41 21.18
CA LEU A 21 -6.81 10.31 20.21
C LEU A 21 -7.33 10.84 18.87
N TYR A 22 -8.35 11.70 18.91
CA TYR A 22 -8.96 12.27 17.72
C TYR A 22 -7.97 13.12 16.91
N ILE A 23 -7.15 13.95 17.57
CA ILE A 23 -6.12 14.77 16.91
C ILE A 23 -5.08 13.88 16.23
N PHE A 24 -4.53 12.89 16.92
CA PHE A 24 -3.50 12.00 16.37
C PHE A 24 -4.03 11.16 15.21
N ILE A 25 -5.24 10.60 15.32
CA ILE A 25 -5.88 9.85 14.21
C ILE A 25 -6.12 10.78 13.01
N SER A 26 -6.52 12.03 13.25
CA SER A 26 -6.76 13.01 12.18
C SER A 26 -5.47 13.36 11.44
N ILE A 27 -4.38 13.65 12.17
CA ILE A 27 -3.06 13.92 11.57
C ILE A 27 -2.58 12.70 10.79
N ALA A 28 -2.67 11.50 11.37
CA ALA A 28 -2.26 10.26 10.70
C ALA A 28 -3.10 10.00 9.44
N SER A 29 -4.40 10.28 9.47
CA SER A 29 -5.29 10.12 8.33
C SER A 29 -4.98 11.10 7.20
N ILE A 30 -4.69 12.37 7.53
CA ILE A 30 -4.26 13.38 6.56
C ILE A 30 -2.94 12.95 5.92
N LEU A 31 -1.95 12.57 6.72
CA LEU A 31 -0.64 12.14 6.22
C LEU A 31 -0.77 10.91 5.31
N LYS A 32 -1.58 9.92 5.71
CA LYS A 32 -1.87 8.74 4.90
C LYS A 32 -2.53 9.11 3.57
N ASN A 33 -3.46 10.07 3.57
CA ASN A 33 -4.12 10.54 2.36
C ASN A 33 -3.13 11.21 1.39
N ILE A 34 -2.30 12.13 1.90
CA ILE A 34 -1.26 12.81 1.11
C ILE A 34 -0.34 11.78 0.45
N ILE A 35 0.19 10.83 1.23
CA ILE A 35 1.07 9.77 0.71
C ILE A 35 0.35 8.93 -0.36
N ALA A 36 -0.91 8.54 -0.13
CA ALA A 36 -1.68 7.76 -1.09
C ALA A 36 -1.87 8.51 -2.42
N VAL A 37 -2.26 9.79 -2.37
CA VAL A 37 -2.44 10.63 -3.56
C VAL A 37 -1.12 10.84 -4.30
N THR A 38 -0.02 11.07 -3.58
CA THR A 38 1.32 11.19 -4.18
C THR A 38 1.69 9.90 -4.92
N ILE A 39 1.57 8.73 -4.27
CA ILE A 39 1.90 7.44 -4.89
C ILE A 39 1.07 7.20 -6.15
N THR A 40 -0.25 7.40 -6.09
CA THR A 40 -1.10 7.19 -7.28
C THR A 40 -0.70 8.11 -8.42
N THR A 41 -0.40 9.37 -8.13
CA THR A 41 0.01 10.35 -9.14
C THR A 41 1.35 9.97 -9.77
N SER A 42 2.34 9.62 -8.94
CA SER A 42 3.65 9.16 -9.42
C SER A 42 3.55 7.90 -10.28
N LEU A 43 2.69 6.94 -9.89
CA LEU A 43 2.46 5.73 -10.67
C LEU A 43 1.84 6.03 -12.04
N PHE A 44 0.86 6.93 -12.12
CA PHE A 44 0.28 7.34 -13.41
C PHE A 44 1.33 8.03 -14.29
N LEU A 45 2.20 8.87 -13.72
CA LEU A 45 3.27 9.51 -14.49
C LEU A 45 4.26 8.48 -15.05
N ILE A 46 4.67 7.49 -14.25
CA ILE A 46 5.60 6.45 -14.69
C ILE A 46 4.96 5.58 -15.78
N GLN A 47 3.72 5.16 -15.61
CA GLN A 47 2.99 4.37 -16.61
C GLN A 47 2.87 5.11 -17.94
N ASN A 48 2.48 6.39 -17.90
CA ASN A 48 2.37 7.21 -19.11
C ASN A 48 3.73 7.45 -19.80
N ARG A 49 4.85 7.44 -19.06
CA ARG A 49 6.20 7.55 -19.64
C ARG A 49 6.74 6.22 -20.16
N ALA A 50 6.30 5.09 -19.60
CA ALA A 50 6.77 3.76 -19.98
C ALA A 50 6.14 3.25 -21.29
N VAL A 51 5.00 3.82 -21.69
CA VAL A 51 4.17 3.37 -22.81
C VAL A 51 4.10 4.43 -23.92
N GLU A 52 4.07 3.99 -25.17
CA GLU A 52 3.90 4.83 -26.36
C GLU A 52 2.54 5.55 -26.34
N GLN A 53 2.48 6.75 -26.91
CA GLN A 53 1.36 7.69 -26.77
C GLN A 53 0.01 7.09 -27.22
N ASP A 54 0.02 6.30 -28.29
CA ASP A 54 -1.15 5.61 -28.86
C ASP A 54 -1.69 4.50 -27.93
N GLN A 55 -0.81 3.87 -27.14
CA GLN A 55 -1.17 2.78 -26.23
C GLN A 55 -1.47 3.24 -24.79
N ARG A 56 -1.31 4.53 -24.46
CA ARG A 56 -1.57 5.07 -23.11
C ARG A 56 -2.99 4.81 -22.63
N GLY A 57 -3.97 4.88 -23.54
CA GLY A 57 -5.37 4.61 -23.20
C GLY A 57 -5.60 3.17 -22.74
N ALA A 58 -5.04 2.19 -23.48
CA ALA A 58 -5.12 0.78 -23.13
C ALA A 58 -4.35 0.47 -21.84
N ALA A 59 -3.13 1.00 -21.70
CA ALA A 59 -2.31 0.81 -20.50
C ALA A 59 -2.97 1.39 -19.24
N ASN A 60 -3.48 2.62 -19.30
CA ASN A 60 -4.20 3.22 -18.18
C ASN A 60 -5.49 2.45 -17.85
N GLY A 61 -6.19 1.94 -18.87
CA GLY A 61 -7.38 1.08 -18.69
C GLY A 61 -7.04 -0.20 -17.91
N ILE A 62 -6.01 -0.94 -18.32
CA ILE A 62 -5.56 -2.17 -17.66
C ILE A 62 -5.17 -1.88 -16.21
N SER A 63 -4.39 -0.82 -15.97
CA SER A 63 -3.97 -0.44 -14.63
C SER A 63 -5.14 -0.05 -13.73
N MET A 64 -6.13 0.68 -14.26
CA MET A 64 -7.34 1.03 -13.53
C MET A 64 -8.20 -0.18 -13.20
N THR A 65 -8.32 -1.14 -14.11
CA THR A 65 -9.02 -2.42 -13.87
C THR A 65 -8.31 -3.25 -12.80
N ALA A 66 -6.98 -3.36 -12.87
CA ALA A 66 -6.22 -4.07 -11.84
C ALA A 66 -6.38 -3.38 -10.47
N MET A 67 -6.24 -2.07 -10.42
CA MET A 67 -6.40 -1.28 -9.18
C MET A 67 -7.80 -1.44 -8.59
N SER A 68 -8.86 -1.37 -9.41
CA SER A 68 -10.25 -1.50 -8.93
C SER A 68 -10.54 -2.91 -8.41
N LEU A 69 -10.01 -3.95 -9.06
CA LEU A 69 -10.09 -5.33 -8.58
C LEU A 69 -9.45 -5.48 -7.19
N PHE A 70 -8.23 -4.96 -7.00
CA PHE A 70 -7.57 -4.99 -5.69
C PHE A 70 -8.31 -4.15 -4.64
N LYS A 71 -8.92 -3.02 -5.03
CA LYS A 71 -9.76 -2.21 -4.12
C LYS A 71 -11.05 -2.94 -3.71
N ALA A 72 -11.57 -3.85 -4.52
CA ALA A 72 -12.71 -4.69 -4.16
C ALA A 72 -12.32 -5.85 -3.23
N ILE A 73 -11.19 -6.51 -3.51
CA ILE A 73 -10.71 -7.65 -2.72
C ILE A 73 -10.17 -7.20 -1.35
N GLY A 74 -9.53 -6.03 -1.29
CA GLY A 74 -8.87 -5.52 -0.09
C GLY A 74 -9.77 -5.47 1.15
N PRO A 75 -10.96 -4.83 1.11
CA PRO A 75 -11.89 -4.81 2.24
C PRO A 75 -12.40 -6.20 2.64
N ALA A 76 -12.66 -7.09 1.67
CA ALA A 76 -13.11 -8.45 1.97
C ALA A 76 -12.02 -9.28 2.67
N ALA A 77 -10.79 -9.22 2.16
CA ALA A 77 -9.63 -9.83 2.80
C ALA A 77 -9.36 -9.22 4.18
N GLY A 78 -9.40 -7.90 4.31
CA GLY A 78 -9.23 -7.22 5.59
C GLY A 78 -10.31 -7.60 6.61
N GLY A 79 -11.57 -7.66 6.18
CA GLY A 79 -12.70 -8.06 7.02
C GLY A 79 -12.58 -9.51 7.51
N THR A 80 -12.23 -10.45 6.63
CA THR A 80 -12.03 -11.86 7.03
C THR A 80 -10.88 -12.03 8.02
N ILE A 81 -9.76 -11.34 7.81
CA ILE A 81 -8.62 -11.34 8.75
C ILE A 81 -9.04 -10.73 10.09
N LEU A 82 -9.83 -9.65 10.09
CA LEU A 82 -10.35 -9.03 11.31
C LEU A 82 -11.30 -9.95 12.07
N THR A 83 -12.25 -10.60 11.39
CA THR A 83 -13.17 -11.56 12.02
C THR A 83 -12.40 -12.75 12.60
N TRP A 84 -11.37 -13.23 11.91
CA TRP A 84 -10.51 -14.29 12.42
C TRP A 84 -9.70 -13.85 13.64
N SER A 85 -9.15 -12.64 13.61
CA SER A 85 -8.45 -11.99 14.71
C SER A 85 -9.32 -11.90 15.97
N GLN A 86 -10.58 -11.48 15.83
CA GLN A 86 -11.54 -11.38 16.95
C GLN A 86 -11.94 -12.74 17.54
N LYS A 87 -11.87 -13.82 16.76
CA LYS A 87 -12.18 -15.18 17.24
C LYS A 87 -11.05 -15.80 18.08
N ARG A 88 -9.85 -15.22 18.06
CA ARG A 88 -8.64 -15.79 18.68
C ARG A 88 -7.97 -14.84 19.69
N THR A 89 -8.78 -14.04 20.38
CA THR A 89 -8.32 -13.05 21.37
C THR A 89 -7.51 -13.68 22.51
N ASP A 90 -7.81 -14.94 22.88
CA ASP A 90 -7.17 -15.64 24.01
C ASP A 90 -5.96 -16.51 23.59
N ALA A 91 -5.42 -16.35 22.38
CA ALA A 91 -4.27 -17.12 21.91
C ALA A 91 -2.94 -16.66 22.53
N SER A 92 -2.06 -17.61 22.85
CA SER A 92 -0.72 -17.34 23.41
C SER A 92 0.29 -16.75 22.42
N PHE A 93 0.00 -16.80 21.11
CA PHE A 93 0.85 -16.25 20.05
C PHE A 93 0.00 -15.42 19.07
N LEU A 94 0.36 -14.14 18.89
CA LEU A 94 -0.38 -13.15 18.09
C LEU A 94 -1.89 -13.08 18.46
N PRO A 95 -2.25 -12.63 19.68
CA PRO A 95 -3.64 -12.51 20.09
C PRO A 95 -4.35 -11.32 19.44
N GLY A 96 -5.63 -11.52 19.09
CA GLY A 96 -6.52 -10.43 18.73
C GLY A 96 -5.97 -9.54 17.61
N SER A 97 -5.99 -8.22 17.82
CA SER A 97 -5.66 -7.20 16.83
C SER A 97 -4.23 -7.26 16.29
N HIS A 98 -3.29 -7.87 17.01
CA HIS A 98 -1.90 -8.04 16.57
C HIS A 98 -1.78 -8.86 15.28
N VAL A 99 -2.70 -9.81 15.05
CA VAL A 99 -2.79 -10.57 13.79
C VAL A 99 -3.00 -9.64 12.61
N VAL A 100 -3.94 -8.69 12.71
CA VAL A 100 -4.29 -7.78 11.62
C VAL A 100 -3.06 -6.94 11.24
N PHE A 101 -2.38 -6.38 12.25
CA PHE A 101 -1.18 -5.61 12.02
C PHE A 101 -0.03 -6.45 11.46
N PHE A 102 0.14 -7.70 11.90
CA PHE A 102 1.13 -8.61 11.34
C PHE A 102 0.90 -8.87 9.84
N PHE A 103 -0.32 -9.20 9.45
CA PHE A 103 -0.67 -9.40 8.03
C PHE A 103 -0.46 -8.13 7.19
N LEU A 104 -0.82 -6.96 7.72
CA LEU A 104 -0.57 -5.68 7.05
C LEU A 104 0.94 -5.41 6.86
N ASN A 105 1.76 -5.70 7.87
CA ASN A 105 3.21 -5.56 7.78
C ASN A 105 3.84 -6.54 6.77
N VAL A 106 3.33 -7.78 6.68
CA VAL A 106 3.78 -8.76 5.67
C VAL A 106 3.48 -8.26 4.26
N VAL A 107 2.26 -7.78 4.01
CA VAL A 107 1.86 -7.23 2.70
C VAL A 107 2.73 -6.01 2.34
N GLU A 108 2.97 -5.10 3.28
CA GLU A 108 3.84 -3.94 3.04
C GLU A 108 5.30 -4.37 2.81
N GLY A 109 5.80 -5.35 3.55
CA GLY A 109 7.13 -5.93 3.35
C GLY A 109 7.31 -6.55 1.98
N ILE A 110 6.31 -7.30 1.49
CA ILE A 110 6.30 -7.84 0.11
C ILE A 110 6.28 -6.68 -0.90
N GLY A 111 5.49 -5.63 -0.66
CA GLY A 111 5.45 -4.45 -1.53
C GLY A 111 6.82 -3.75 -1.64
N ILE A 112 7.53 -3.61 -0.52
CA ILE A 112 8.91 -3.08 -0.51
C ILE A 112 9.85 -4.05 -1.24
N LEU A 113 9.70 -5.36 -1.03
CA LEU A 113 10.51 -6.38 -1.70
C LEU A 113 10.36 -6.33 -3.23
N MET A 114 9.13 -6.15 -3.71
CA MET A 114 8.84 -5.95 -5.14
C MET A 114 9.41 -4.63 -5.70
N MET A 115 9.73 -3.67 -4.83
CA MET A 115 10.34 -2.39 -5.20
C MET A 115 11.86 -2.47 -5.40
N PHE A 116 12.48 -3.63 -5.15
CA PHE A 116 13.91 -3.83 -5.41
C PHE A 116 14.18 -4.04 -6.91
N LYS A 117 15.32 -3.49 -7.37
CA LYS A 117 15.85 -3.60 -8.73
C LYS A 117 15.74 -4.97 -9.42
N PRO A 118 15.97 -6.14 -8.77
CA PRO A 118 15.75 -7.45 -9.39
C PRO A 118 14.33 -7.66 -9.95
N PHE A 119 13.32 -6.95 -9.44
CA PHE A 119 11.93 -7.06 -9.89
C PHE A 119 11.46 -5.85 -10.73
N LEU A 120 12.14 -4.70 -10.63
CA LEU A 120 11.95 -3.59 -11.56
C LEU A 120 12.78 -3.84 -12.81
N GLY A 121 12.14 -4.35 -13.88
CA GLY A 121 12.79 -4.46 -15.17
C GLY A 121 13.38 -3.12 -15.62
N GLU A 122 14.70 -2.99 -15.60
CA GLU A 122 15.38 -1.86 -16.24
C GLU A 122 15.19 -2.02 -17.75
N LYS A 123 14.65 -0.98 -18.43
CA LYS A 123 14.78 -0.92 -19.90
C LYS A 123 16.27 -0.96 -20.22
N LYS A 124 16.74 -2.05 -20.84
CA LYS A 124 18.06 -2.11 -21.45
C LYS A 124 18.11 -0.94 -22.43
N LYS A 125 19.07 -0.01 -22.26
CA LYS A 125 19.33 1.03 -23.26
C LYS A 125 19.58 0.32 -24.59
N THR A 126 18.61 0.40 -25.51
CA THR A 126 18.83 0.01 -26.89
C THR A 126 19.77 1.06 -27.49
N LEU A 127 20.76 0.61 -28.26
CA LEU A 127 21.84 1.40 -28.85
C LEU A 127 21.36 2.65 -29.64
N SER A 128 20.07 2.72 -29.99
CA SER A 128 19.42 3.84 -30.66
C SER A 128 19.38 5.14 -29.84
N ASP A 129 19.42 5.08 -28.50
CA ASP A 129 19.44 6.27 -27.61
C ASP A 129 20.85 6.86 -27.42
N GLN A 130 21.86 6.35 -28.12
CA GLN A 130 23.23 6.89 -28.12
C GLN A 130 23.59 7.59 -29.44
N LEU A 131 22.68 7.62 -30.41
CA LEU A 131 22.93 8.17 -31.75
C LEU A 131 22.12 9.43 -32.08
N HIS A 132 21.44 10.03 -31.11
CA HIS A 132 20.71 11.30 -31.25
C HIS A 132 21.10 12.28 -30.14
#